data_AF-A0AA92K4P1-F1
#
_entry.id   AF-A0AA92K4P1-F1
#
_cell.length_a   1.000
_cell.length_b   1.000
_cell.length_c   1.000
_cell.angle_alpha   90.00
_cell.angle_beta   90.00
_cell.angle_gamma   90.00
#
_symmetry.space_group_name_H-M   'P 1'
#
loop_
_entity.id
_entity.type
_entity.pdbx_description
1 polymer ?
#
loop_
_entity_poly.entity_id
_entity_poly.type
_entity_poly.pdbx_seq_one_letter_code
_entity_poly.pdbx_strand_id
1 'polypeptide(L)'
;MHRRTLHSAKAMGIWMRDSENDEPTWLIAQTAQAEYMQTGYVKVLGPDKFDYELQRFVPQEVHGLPYSSSQIVRDGLLDDFMAFAFQAGQFEQGIVEYEKHLVPKVPSLKKALKPRDFAYALCLHHAGRHKFDEADFLSSGRKMLQAHLQETWLGRGQYLRAATWLKIVYWHHDSSMTPLQTVLKAYDDMPKVPRPEFVPAV
;
A
#
# COMPACT_ATOMS: atom_id res chain seq x y z
N MET A 1 -5.60 12.78 -8.39
CA MET A 1 -5.90 12.08 -7.11
C MET A 1 -6.97 10.98 -7.26
N HIS A 2 -8.08 11.22 -7.97
CA HIS A 2 -9.22 10.29 -8.03
C HIS A 2 -8.89 8.90 -8.64
N ARG A 3 -8.25 8.82 -9.82
CA ARG A 3 -7.99 7.54 -10.53
C ARG A 3 -7.07 6.54 -9.81
N ARG A 4 -5.97 7.00 -9.23
CA ARG A 4 -5.06 6.18 -8.42
C ARG A 4 -5.77 5.50 -7.24
N THR A 5 -6.65 6.28 -6.58
CA THR A 5 -7.47 5.78 -5.49
C THR A 5 -8.50 4.77 -6.00
N LEU A 6 -9.08 4.98 -7.19
CA LEU A 6 -9.98 4.02 -7.82
C LEU A 6 -9.30 2.70 -8.16
N HIS A 7 -8.07 2.71 -8.68
CA HIS A 7 -7.36 1.48 -9.05
C HIS A 7 -7.02 0.63 -7.82
N SER A 8 -6.48 1.25 -6.76
CA SER A 8 -6.22 0.55 -5.50
C SER A 8 -7.50 0.11 -4.79
N ALA A 9 -8.58 0.91 -4.85
CA ALA A 9 -9.90 0.52 -4.33
C ALA A 9 -10.49 -0.67 -5.10
N LYS A 10 -10.32 -0.73 -6.44
CA LYS A 10 -10.73 -1.88 -7.25
C LYS A 10 -9.96 -3.14 -6.83
N ALA A 11 -8.63 -3.04 -6.69
CA ALA A 11 -7.79 -4.16 -6.26
C ALA A 11 -8.20 -4.68 -4.87
N MET A 12 -8.45 -3.77 -3.92
CA MET A 12 -8.96 -4.13 -2.60
C MET A 12 -10.38 -4.70 -2.64
N GLY A 13 -11.25 -4.20 -3.50
CA GLY A 13 -12.61 -4.71 -3.67
C GLY A 13 -12.64 -6.14 -4.22
N ILE A 14 -11.75 -6.46 -5.16
CA ILE A 14 -11.56 -7.83 -5.66
C ILE A 14 -11.09 -8.74 -4.52
N TRP A 15 -10.06 -8.33 -3.77
CA TRP A 15 -9.60 -9.10 -2.62
C TRP A 15 -10.70 -9.29 -1.56
N MET A 16 -11.50 -8.26 -1.26
CA MET A 16 -12.59 -8.37 -0.29
C MET A 16 -13.69 -9.34 -0.75
N ARG A 17 -13.92 -9.45 -2.06
CA ARG A 17 -14.94 -10.33 -2.63
C ARG A 17 -14.47 -11.78 -2.72
N ASP A 18 -13.26 -11.98 -3.24
CA ASP A 18 -12.79 -13.29 -3.67
C ASP A 18 -11.75 -13.89 -2.71
N SER A 19 -11.25 -13.10 -1.75
CA SER A 19 -10.13 -13.48 -0.87
C SER A 19 -8.85 -13.84 -1.62
N GLU A 20 -8.66 -13.28 -2.82
CA GLU A 20 -7.51 -13.53 -3.68
C GLU A 20 -6.70 -12.25 -3.94
N ASN A 21 -5.40 -12.41 -4.22
CA ASN A 21 -4.54 -11.31 -4.61
C ASN A 21 -4.43 -11.21 -6.14
N ASP A 22 -5.22 -10.33 -6.74
CA ASP A 22 -5.16 -10.06 -8.18
C ASP A 22 -3.98 -9.15 -8.54
N GLU A 23 -2.82 -9.75 -8.81
CA GLU A 23 -1.58 -9.05 -9.19
C GLU A 23 -1.76 -8.07 -10.37
N PRO A 24 -2.49 -8.42 -11.46
CA PRO A 24 -2.70 -7.50 -12.57
C PRO A 24 -3.41 -6.20 -12.18
N THR A 25 -4.42 -6.23 -11.32
CA THR A 25 -5.07 -4.99 -10.86
C THR A 25 -4.17 -4.20 -9.92
N TRP A 26 -3.34 -4.86 -9.11
CA TRP A 26 -2.32 -4.16 -8.30
C TRP A 26 -1.24 -3.50 -9.17
N LEU A 27 -0.84 -4.13 -10.27
CA LEU A 27 0.12 -3.55 -11.23
C LEU A 27 -0.44 -2.25 -11.85
N ILE A 28 -1.74 -2.22 -12.18
CA ILE A 28 -2.40 -1.00 -12.66
C ILE A 28 -2.38 0.09 -11.58
N ALA A 29 -2.66 -0.26 -10.32
CA ALA A 29 -2.62 0.68 -9.20
C ALA A 29 -1.21 1.22 -8.94
N GLN A 30 -0.19 0.36 -9.00
CA GLN A 30 1.21 0.71 -8.86
C GLN A 30 1.67 1.64 -10.00
N THR A 31 1.31 1.34 -11.25
CA THR A 31 1.64 2.17 -12.42
C THR A 31 1.05 3.57 -12.29
N ALA A 32 -0.23 3.67 -11.88
CA ALA A 32 -0.89 4.95 -11.63
C ALA A 32 -0.24 5.72 -10.45
N GLN A 33 0.27 5.02 -9.43
CA GLN A 33 1.01 5.63 -8.33
C GLN A 33 2.38 6.16 -8.79
N ALA A 34 3.10 5.40 -9.63
CA ALA A 34 4.38 5.80 -10.20
C ALA A 34 4.25 7.07 -11.04
N GLU A 35 3.24 7.10 -11.92
CA GLU A 35 2.92 8.27 -12.74
C GLU A 35 2.61 9.50 -11.88
N TYR A 36 1.85 9.29 -10.80
CA TYR A 36 1.52 10.37 -9.85
C TYR A 36 2.76 10.93 -9.15
N MET A 37 3.69 10.07 -8.74
CA MET A 37 4.96 10.47 -8.15
C MET A 37 5.81 11.27 -9.14
N GLN A 38 5.81 10.88 -10.41
CA GLN A 38 6.63 11.52 -11.46
C GLN A 38 6.07 12.84 -11.98
N THR A 39 4.74 12.99 -12.04
CA THR A 39 4.12 14.12 -12.76
C THR A 39 3.26 15.03 -11.88
N GLY A 40 2.97 14.64 -10.64
CA GLY A 40 2.01 15.35 -9.80
C GLY A 40 0.54 15.01 -10.11
N TYR A 41 0.29 14.30 -11.22
CA TYR A 41 -1.04 13.97 -11.74
C TYR A 41 -1.08 12.51 -12.23
N VAL A 42 -2.27 12.00 -12.56
CA VAL A 42 -2.41 10.69 -13.24
C VAL A 42 -3.01 11.02 -14.59
N LYS A 43 -2.39 10.62 -15.70
CA LYS A 43 -2.89 11.00 -17.02
C LYS A 43 -4.32 10.46 -17.21
N VAL A 44 -5.12 11.25 -17.93
CA VAL A 44 -6.42 10.82 -18.41
C VAL A 44 -6.20 9.93 -19.64
N LEU A 45 -5.63 8.74 -19.45
CA LEU A 45 -5.46 7.77 -20.54
C LEU A 45 -6.33 6.54 -20.23
N GLY A 46 -7.46 6.46 -20.91
CA GLY A 46 -8.35 5.31 -20.86
C GLY A 46 -9.54 5.46 -21.82
N PRO A 47 -9.90 4.41 -22.59
CA PRO A 47 -10.91 4.42 -23.66
C PRO A 47 -12.37 4.48 -23.18
N ASP A 48 -12.58 4.52 -21.86
CA ASP A 48 -13.90 4.59 -21.27
C ASP A 48 -14.41 6.03 -21.31
N LYS A 49 -15.37 6.21 -22.22
CA LYS A 49 -16.16 7.40 -22.54
C LYS A 49 -16.91 7.95 -21.32
N PHE A 50 -16.20 8.48 -20.33
CA PHE A 50 -16.79 9.48 -19.44
C PHE A 50 -16.94 10.77 -20.24
N ASP A 51 -18.19 11.03 -20.61
CA ASP A 51 -18.79 12.25 -21.15
C ASP A 51 -17.83 13.24 -21.84
N TYR A 52 -17.83 13.20 -23.18
CA TYR A 52 -17.03 14.09 -24.04
C TYR A 52 -17.32 15.59 -23.78
N GLU A 53 -18.50 15.93 -23.26
CA GLU A 53 -18.91 17.30 -22.91
C GLU A 53 -18.09 17.90 -21.75
N LEU A 54 -17.59 17.07 -20.84
CA LEU A 54 -16.80 17.50 -19.67
C LEU A 54 -15.29 17.53 -19.94
N GLN A 55 -14.82 16.79 -20.94
CA GLN A 55 -13.39 16.73 -21.30
C GLN A 55 -12.83 18.07 -21.81
N ARG A 56 -13.66 18.94 -22.40
CA ARG A 56 -13.24 20.27 -22.89
C ARG A 56 -12.91 21.26 -21.76
N PHE A 57 -13.36 20.99 -20.53
CA PHE A 57 -13.16 21.87 -19.37
C PHE A 57 -12.09 21.35 -18.41
N VAL A 58 -11.59 20.13 -18.60
CA VAL A 58 -10.50 19.56 -17.82
C VAL A 58 -9.23 19.65 -18.66
N PRO A 59 -8.20 20.42 -18.25
CA PRO A 59 -6.95 20.44 -18.97
C PRO A 59 -6.40 19.01 -19.06
N GLN A 60 -6.22 18.50 -20.29
CA GLN A 60 -5.86 17.10 -20.53
C GLN A 60 -4.45 16.76 -20.03
N GLU A 61 -3.57 17.76 -19.97
CA GLU A 61 -2.23 17.67 -19.38
C GLU A 61 -1.91 18.99 -18.68
N VAL A 62 -2.14 19.09 -17.36
CA VAL A 62 -1.43 20.09 -16.56
C VAL A 62 -0.14 19.44 -16.14
N HIS A 63 0.98 19.81 -16.77
CA HIS A 63 2.29 19.39 -16.27
C HIS A 63 2.52 20.01 -14.89
N GLY A 64 2.32 19.21 -13.84
CA GLY A 64 2.89 19.51 -12.53
C GLY A 64 4.40 19.33 -12.59
N LEU A 65 5.13 20.07 -11.76
CA LEU A 65 6.53 19.75 -11.53
C LEU A 65 6.60 18.36 -10.87
N PRO A 66 7.57 17.51 -11.25
CA PRO A 66 7.80 16.25 -10.57
C PRO A 66 7.95 16.44 -9.07
N TYR A 67 7.38 15.53 -8.27
CA TYR A 67 7.63 15.59 -6.83
C TYR A 67 9.11 15.30 -6.57
N SER A 68 9.73 16.12 -5.73
CA SER A 68 11.06 15.80 -5.20
C SER A 68 10.99 14.54 -4.33
N SER A 69 12.12 13.83 -4.19
CA SER A 69 12.22 12.66 -3.30
C SER A 69 11.75 12.98 -1.87
N SER A 70 12.01 14.20 -1.37
CA SER A 70 11.57 14.60 -0.03
C SER A 70 10.04 14.71 0.08
N GLN A 71 9.36 15.23 -0.96
CA GLN A 71 7.89 15.28 -1.01
C GLN A 71 7.29 13.88 -1.12
N ILE A 72 7.83 13.05 -2.01
CA ILE A 72 7.42 11.64 -2.17
C ILE A 72 7.50 10.90 -0.84
N VAL A 73 8.56 11.16 -0.07
CA VAL A 73 8.75 10.52 1.22
C VAL A 73 7.77 11.06 2.25
N ARG A 74 7.77 12.38 2.44
CA ARG A 74 6.96 13.08 3.45
C ARG A 74 5.46 12.85 3.29
N ASP A 75 4.97 12.85 2.04
CA ASP A 75 3.53 12.81 1.75
C ASP A 75 3.01 11.36 1.67
N GLY A 76 3.85 10.36 1.99
CA GLY A 76 3.48 8.95 2.03
C GLY A 76 3.28 8.31 0.65
N LEU A 77 3.71 8.97 -0.43
CA LEU A 77 3.52 8.46 -1.80
C LEU A 77 4.34 7.20 -2.06
N LEU A 78 5.55 7.14 -1.51
CA LEU A 78 6.38 5.94 -1.60
C LEU A 78 5.85 4.80 -0.71
N ASP A 79 5.14 5.08 0.40
CA ASP A 79 4.49 4.02 1.18
C ASP A 79 3.44 3.30 0.32
N ASP A 80 2.57 4.06 -0.35
CA ASP A 80 1.53 3.51 -1.23
C ASP A 80 2.15 2.77 -2.42
N PHE A 81 3.18 3.34 -3.06
CA PHE A 81 3.87 2.69 -4.18
C PHE A 81 4.46 1.35 -3.77
N MET A 82 5.14 1.29 -2.64
CA MET A 82 5.77 0.05 -2.16
C MET A 82 4.73 -1.01 -1.80
N ALA A 83 3.62 -0.62 -1.18
CA ALA A 83 2.50 -1.52 -0.90
C ALA A 83 1.90 -2.12 -2.19
N PHE A 84 1.77 -1.31 -3.25
CA PHE A 84 1.21 -1.77 -4.52
C PHE A 84 2.20 -2.62 -5.30
N ALA A 85 3.49 -2.24 -5.31
CA ALA A 85 4.55 -2.99 -5.97
C ALA A 85 4.68 -4.41 -5.39
N PHE A 86 4.65 -4.55 -4.05
CA PHE A 86 4.67 -5.84 -3.39
C PHE A 86 3.48 -6.72 -3.79
N GLN A 87 2.26 -6.18 -3.74
CA GLN A 87 1.05 -6.94 -4.10
C GLN A 87 0.92 -7.23 -5.60
N ALA A 88 1.61 -6.48 -6.45
CA ALA A 88 1.70 -6.70 -7.89
C ALA A 88 2.82 -7.69 -8.29
N GLY A 89 3.52 -8.28 -7.32
CA GLY A 89 4.69 -9.13 -7.58
C GLY A 89 5.89 -8.38 -8.18
N GLN A 90 5.87 -7.04 -8.22
CA GLN A 90 6.89 -6.20 -8.83
C GLN A 90 8.03 -5.89 -7.85
N PHE A 91 8.61 -6.94 -7.25
CA PHE A 91 9.60 -6.80 -6.18
C PHE A 91 10.84 -6.01 -6.61
N GLU A 92 11.40 -6.35 -7.77
CA GLU A 92 12.57 -5.69 -8.35
C GLU A 92 12.31 -4.21 -8.65
N GLN A 93 11.13 -3.89 -9.19
CA GLN A 93 10.75 -2.49 -9.43
C GLN A 93 10.53 -1.72 -8.13
N GLY A 94 9.96 -2.37 -7.11
CA GLY A 94 9.83 -1.83 -5.76
C GLY A 94 11.19 -1.45 -5.16
N ILE A 95 12.18 -2.34 -5.28
CA ILE A 95 13.56 -2.10 -4.82
C ILE A 95 14.16 -0.90 -5.54
N VAL A 96 14.09 -0.87 -6.88
CA VAL A 96 14.68 0.22 -7.69
C VAL A 96 14.07 1.59 -7.34
N GLU A 97 12.74 1.69 -7.23
CA GLU A 97 12.10 2.98 -6.94
C GLU A 97 12.35 3.42 -5.48
N TYR A 98 12.42 2.48 -4.53
CA TYR A 98 12.80 2.80 -3.15
C TYR A 98 14.22 3.41 -3.08
N GLU A 99 15.19 2.74 -3.71
CA GLU A 99 16.62 3.13 -3.68
C GLU A 99 16.90 4.44 -4.43
N LYS A 100 16.04 4.82 -5.37
CA LYS A 100 16.07 6.13 -6.03
C LYS A 100 15.74 7.29 -5.09
N HIS A 101 14.94 7.06 -4.06
CA HIS A 101 14.45 8.11 -3.16
C HIS A 101 15.10 8.10 -1.78
N LEU A 102 15.65 6.97 -1.36
CA LEU A 102 16.23 6.75 -0.04
C LEU A 102 17.59 6.09 -0.16
N VAL A 103 18.48 6.37 0.80
CA VAL A 103 19.80 5.73 0.85
C VAL A 103 19.62 4.22 1.00
N PRO A 104 20.13 3.39 0.06
CA PRO A 104 19.97 1.95 0.12
C PRO A 104 20.56 1.38 1.40
N LYS A 105 19.72 0.73 2.20
CA LYS A 105 20.14 0.07 3.44
C LYS A 105 19.16 -1.05 3.74
N VAL A 106 19.71 -2.25 3.97
CA VAL A 106 18.92 -3.41 4.42
C VAL A 106 18.23 -3.07 5.75
N PRO A 107 16.88 -3.09 5.80
CA PRO A 107 16.14 -2.82 7.03
C PRO A 107 16.39 -3.88 8.10
N SER A 108 16.25 -3.49 9.36
CA SER A 108 16.28 -4.45 10.48
C SER A 108 14.86 -4.68 11.00
N LEU A 109 14.35 -5.90 10.84
CA LEU A 109 13.01 -6.31 11.30
C LEU A 109 12.84 -6.29 12.84
N LYS A 110 13.94 -6.12 13.59
CA LYS A 110 13.88 -6.00 15.06
C LYS A 110 13.20 -4.70 15.52
N LYS A 111 13.25 -3.65 14.70
CA LYS A 111 12.70 -2.32 15.00
C LYS A 111 11.34 -2.12 14.34
N ALA A 112 10.55 -1.17 14.85
CA ALA A 112 9.35 -0.71 14.15
C ALA A 112 9.78 0.01 12.86
N LEU A 113 9.38 -0.52 11.71
CA LEU A 113 9.71 0.03 10.40
C LEU A 113 8.66 1.04 9.94
N LYS A 114 9.07 1.99 9.09
CA LYS A 114 8.10 2.76 8.31
C LYS A 114 7.48 1.85 7.24
N PRO A 115 6.27 2.17 6.74
CA PRO A 115 5.59 1.28 5.80
C PRO A 115 6.42 0.98 4.55
N ARG A 116 7.02 1.99 3.92
CA ARG A 116 7.98 1.83 2.82
C ARG A 116 9.16 0.91 3.15
N ASP A 117 9.73 1.00 4.35
CA ASP A 117 10.91 0.20 4.75
C ASP A 117 10.50 -1.26 4.95
N PHE A 118 9.30 -1.50 5.49
CA PHE A 118 8.74 -2.84 5.66
C PHE A 118 8.48 -3.51 4.31
N ALA A 119 7.80 -2.81 3.39
CA ALA A 119 7.59 -3.32 2.04
C ALA A 119 8.89 -3.46 1.24
N TYR A 120 9.89 -2.60 1.46
CA TYR A 120 11.23 -2.79 0.88
C TYR A 120 11.90 -4.07 1.38
N ALA A 121 11.81 -4.38 2.67
CA ALA A 121 12.31 -5.65 3.21
C ALA A 121 11.59 -6.86 2.60
N LEU A 122 10.27 -6.80 2.44
CA LEU A 122 9.49 -7.83 1.73
C LEU A 122 9.97 -7.99 0.28
N CYS A 123 10.12 -6.89 -0.47
CA CYS A 123 10.61 -6.97 -1.85
C CYS A 123 12.03 -7.55 -1.94
N LEU A 124 12.95 -7.13 -1.06
CA LEU A 124 14.31 -7.72 -0.99
C LEU A 124 14.29 -9.22 -0.73
N HIS A 125 13.36 -9.68 0.12
CA HIS A 125 13.15 -11.09 0.43
C HIS A 125 12.67 -11.89 -0.77
N HIS A 126 11.56 -11.46 -1.37
CA HIS A 126 10.94 -12.18 -2.48
C HIS A 126 11.75 -12.11 -3.78
N ALA A 127 12.55 -11.05 -3.97
CA ALA A 127 13.50 -10.97 -5.07
C ALA A 127 14.78 -11.82 -4.85
N GLY A 128 14.93 -12.45 -3.67
CA GLY A 128 16.13 -13.24 -3.35
C GLY A 128 17.40 -12.42 -3.09
N ARG A 129 17.29 -11.09 -2.98
CA ARG A 129 18.43 -10.20 -2.70
C ARG A 129 18.88 -10.22 -1.24
N HIS A 130 17.97 -10.53 -0.32
CA HIS A 130 18.29 -10.70 1.10
C HIS A 130 17.33 -11.67 1.78
N LYS A 131 17.85 -12.66 2.52
CA LYS A 131 17.00 -13.60 3.25
C LYS A 131 16.71 -13.08 4.66
N PHE A 132 15.43 -12.93 4.97
CA PHE A 132 14.92 -12.61 6.30
C PHE A 132 14.23 -13.85 6.88
N ASP A 133 14.00 -13.85 8.20
CA ASP A 133 13.15 -14.83 8.85
C ASP A 133 11.67 -14.44 8.64
N GLU A 134 10.84 -15.39 8.22
CA GLU A 134 9.41 -15.17 8.00
C GLU A 134 8.68 -14.81 9.30
N ALA A 135 9.10 -15.37 10.45
CA ALA A 135 8.51 -15.05 11.74
C ALA A 135 8.76 -13.59 12.14
N ASP A 136 9.89 -13.01 11.71
CA ASP A 136 10.22 -11.62 11.98
C ASP A 136 9.35 -10.64 11.17
N PHE A 137 8.83 -11.04 10.00
CA PHE A 137 7.95 -10.18 9.20
C PHE A 137 6.63 -9.89 9.91
N LEU A 138 5.98 -10.90 10.49
CA LEU A 138 4.74 -10.68 11.22
C LEU A 138 4.96 -9.75 12.42
N SER A 139 6.00 -10.02 13.22
CA SER A 139 6.35 -9.22 14.40
C SER A 139 6.68 -7.75 14.03
N SER A 140 7.50 -7.53 12.99
CA SER A 140 7.84 -6.20 12.50
C SER A 140 6.62 -5.49 11.90
N GLY A 141 5.81 -6.21 11.12
CA GLY A 141 4.59 -5.70 10.49
C GLY A 141 3.59 -5.22 11.54
N ARG A 142 3.38 -6.01 12.60
CA ARG A 142 2.51 -5.62 13.72
C ARG A 142 3.00 -4.37 14.45
N LYS A 143 4.31 -4.25 14.71
CA LYS A 143 4.89 -3.01 15.28
C LYS A 143 4.63 -1.79 14.38
N MET A 144 4.75 -1.96 13.06
CA MET A 144 4.41 -0.92 12.10
C MET A 144 2.91 -0.58 12.16
N LEU A 145 2.03 -1.57 12.19
CA LEU A 145 0.59 -1.37 12.32
C LEU A 145 0.22 -0.61 13.60
N GLN A 146 0.78 -1.00 14.74
CA GLN A 146 0.57 -0.33 16.03
C GLN A 146 0.95 1.15 16.02
N ALA A 147 2.00 1.51 15.27
CA ALA A 147 2.44 2.89 15.14
C ALA A 147 1.54 3.76 14.24
N HIS A 148 0.69 3.16 13.37
CA HIS A 148 -0.05 3.91 12.35
C HIS A 148 -1.57 3.73 12.37
N LEU A 149 -2.09 2.55 12.75
CA LEU A 149 -3.51 2.21 12.59
C LEU A 149 -4.44 3.20 13.30
N GLN A 150 -4.27 3.37 14.61
CA GLN A 150 -5.20 4.13 15.44
C GLN A 150 -5.21 5.62 15.08
N GLU A 151 -4.08 6.31 15.26
CA GLU A 151 -4.02 7.78 15.18
C GLU A 151 -3.82 8.31 13.76
N THR A 152 -3.14 7.56 12.89
CA THR A 152 -2.71 8.07 11.58
C THR A 152 -3.61 7.61 10.45
N TRP A 153 -3.95 6.31 10.40
CA TRP A 153 -4.74 5.77 9.30
C TRP A 153 -6.24 5.83 9.60
N LEU A 154 -6.73 5.07 10.58
CA LEU A 154 -8.16 5.03 10.89
C LEU A 154 -8.65 6.35 11.50
N GLY A 155 -7.91 6.91 12.46
CA GLY A 155 -8.25 8.19 13.10
C GLY A 155 -8.30 9.39 12.15
N ARG A 156 -7.69 9.28 10.96
CA ARG A 156 -7.74 10.32 9.90
C ARG A 156 -8.55 9.90 8.67
N GLY A 157 -9.31 8.82 8.75
CA GLY A 157 -10.18 8.36 7.65
C GLY A 157 -9.46 7.67 6.48
N GLN A 158 -8.19 7.27 6.62
CA GLN A 158 -7.42 6.56 5.60
C GLN A 158 -7.71 5.05 5.63
N TYR A 159 -8.99 4.69 5.56
CA TYR A 159 -9.46 3.30 5.72
C TYR A 159 -8.85 2.34 4.69
N LEU A 160 -8.73 2.79 3.43
CA LEU A 160 -8.13 1.98 2.37
C LEU A 160 -6.67 1.67 2.69
N ARG A 161 -5.89 2.66 3.15
CA ARG A 161 -4.49 2.48 3.53
C ARG A 161 -4.35 1.54 4.72
N ALA A 162 -5.19 1.68 5.74
CA ALA A 162 -5.23 0.75 6.87
C ALA A 162 -5.49 -0.69 6.41
N ALA A 163 -6.52 -0.90 5.58
CA ALA A 163 -6.87 -2.22 5.06
C ALA A 163 -5.77 -2.82 4.17
N THR A 164 -5.11 -2.01 3.34
CA THR A 164 -3.97 -2.45 2.52
C THR A 164 -2.83 -2.97 3.39
N TRP A 165 -2.43 -2.25 4.44
CA TRP A 165 -1.34 -2.70 5.30
C TRP A 165 -1.74 -3.87 6.22
N LEU A 166 -2.99 -3.95 6.66
CA LEU A 166 -3.50 -5.13 7.36
C LEU A 166 -3.44 -6.38 6.47
N LYS A 167 -3.84 -6.25 5.20
CA LYS A 167 -3.70 -7.33 4.22
C LYS A 167 -2.25 -7.76 4.04
N ILE A 168 -1.33 -6.80 3.86
CA ILE A 168 0.11 -7.10 3.68
C ILE A 168 0.69 -7.81 4.92
N VAL A 169 0.29 -7.42 6.13
CA VAL A 169 0.86 -8.01 7.35
C VAL A 169 0.22 -9.35 7.73
N TYR A 170 -1.11 -9.48 7.61
CA TYR A 170 -1.83 -10.66 8.07
C TYR A 170 -2.18 -11.62 6.93
N TRP A 171 -2.84 -11.15 5.88
CA TRP A 171 -3.32 -12.04 4.81
C TRP A 171 -2.17 -12.60 3.96
N HIS A 172 -1.13 -11.82 3.68
CA HIS A 172 0.06 -12.36 2.98
C HIS A 172 0.92 -13.28 3.87
N HIS A 173 0.76 -13.21 5.20
CA HIS A 173 1.39 -14.15 6.13
C HIS A 173 0.58 -15.45 6.24
N ASP A 174 -0.75 -15.34 6.28
CA ASP A 174 -1.69 -16.47 6.29
C ASP A 174 -2.87 -16.19 5.34
N SER A 175 -2.78 -16.74 4.13
CA SER A 175 -3.77 -16.55 3.07
C SER A 175 -5.07 -17.35 3.30
N SER A 176 -5.12 -18.19 4.34
CA SER A 176 -6.36 -18.88 4.75
C SER A 176 -7.34 -17.93 5.46
N MET A 177 -6.88 -16.77 5.92
CA MET A 177 -7.72 -15.76 6.54
C MET A 177 -8.68 -15.12 5.53
N THR A 178 -9.94 -14.96 5.91
CA THR A 178 -10.88 -14.15 5.14
C THR A 178 -10.53 -12.66 5.22
N PRO A 179 -10.94 -11.83 4.25
CA PRO A 179 -10.77 -10.38 4.30
C PRO A 179 -11.36 -9.74 5.55
N LEU A 180 -12.54 -10.20 6.00
CA LEU A 180 -13.16 -9.70 7.23
C LEU A 180 -12.30 -10.02 8.45
N GLN A 181 -11.86 -11.28 8.61
CA GLN A 181 -10.95 -11.67 9.69
C GLN A 181 -9.66 -10.85 9.68
N THR A 182 -9.09 -10.63 8.50
CA THR A 182 -7.88 -9.81 8.29
C THR A 182 -8.09 -8.37 8.77
N VAL A 183 -9.21 -7.74 8.39
CA VAL A 183 -9.52 -6.37 8.81
C VAL A 183 -9.75 -6.29 10.32
N LEU A 184 -10.40 -7.30 10.91
CA LEU A 184 -10.66 -7.35 12.35
C LEU A 184 -9.38 -7.53 13.20
N LYS A 185 -8.27 -8.03 12.61
CA LYS A 185 -6.95 -8.01 13.28
C LYS A 185 -6.46 -6.61 13.61
N ALA A 186 -7.07 -5.55 13.07
CA ALA A 186 -6.80 -4.18 13.51
C ALA A 186 -6.93 -4.00 15.03
N TYR A 187 -7.85 -4.71 15.69
CA TYR A 187 -8.00 -4.66 17.15
C TYR A 187 -6.82 -5.27 17.91
N ASP A 188 -6.08 -6.21 17.32
CA ASP A 188 -4.87 -6.79 17.93
C ASP A 188 -3.70 -5.79 17.97
N ASP A 189 -3.76 -4.74 17.14
CA ASP A 189 -2.70 -3.74 16.99
C ASP A 189 -3.17 -2.32 17.37
N MET A 190 -4.35 -2.18 17.95
CA MET A 190 -4.87 -0.93 18.52
C MET A 190 -5.23 -1.10 20.01
N PRO A 191 -4.24 -1.27 20.90
CA PRO A 191 -4.49 -1.66 22.29
C PRO A 191 -5.31 -0.66 23.12
N LYS A 192 -5.45 0.59 22.65
CA LYS A 192 -6.26 1.61 23.32
C LYS A 192 -7.72 1.63 22.84
N VAL A 193 -8.05 0.86 21.81
CA VAL A 193 -9.41 0.74 21.29
C VAL A 193 -10.00 -0.57 21.81
N PRO A 194 -11.03 -0.53 22.67
CA PRO A 194 -11.64 -1.75 23.18
C PRO A 194 -12.27 -2.53 22.04
N ARG A 195 -12.06 -3.86 22.02
CA ARG A 195 -12.74 -4.75 21.07
C ARG A 195 -14.24 -4.78 21.42
N PRO A 196 -15.14 -4.46 20.48
CA PRO A 196 -16.57 -4.59 20.71
C PRO A 196 -16.97 -6.04 20.96
N GLU A 197 -17.96 -6.27 21.82
CA GLU A 197 -18.41 -7.62 22.20
C GLU A 197 -18.91 -8.47 21.01
N PHE A 198 -19.44 -7.83 19.96
CA PHE A 198 -19.93 -8.51 18.76
C PHE A 198 -18.80 -8.92 17.79
N VAL A 199 -17.55 -8.50 18.04
CA VAL A 199 -16.39 -8.88 17.22
C VAL A 199 -15.74 -10.12 17.85
N PRO A 200 -15.71 -11.27 17.16
CA PRO A 200 -15.11 -12.49 17.70
C PRO A 200 -13.63 -12.32 18.05
N ALA A 201 -13.15 -13.15 18.97
CA ALA A 201 -11.72 -13.40 19.11
C ALA A 201 -11.24 -14.21 17.89
N VAL A 202 -10.75 -13.49 16.87
CA VAL A 202 -10.09 -14.04 15.67
C VAL A 202 -8.60 -14.19 15.93
#